data_AF-A0A7C5DYQ1-F1
#
_entry.id   AF-A0A7C5DYQ1-F1
#
_cell.length_a   1.000
_cell.length_b   1.000
_cell.length_c   1.000
_cell.angle_alpha   90.00
_cell.angle_beta   90.00
_cell.angle_gamma   90.00
#
_symmetry.space_group_name_H-M   'P 1'
#
loop_
_entity.id
_entity.type
_entity.pdbx_description
1 polymer ?
#
loop_
_entity_poly.entity_id
_entity_poly.type
_entity_poly.pdbx_seq_one_letter_code
_entity_poly.pdbx_strand_id
1 'polypeptide(L)'
;MKRNRLVYLLIVIILVFSIGCEEKKQNETTIPHTSSPTNHPPVAKFTIYPEKPRDAERIMFQNRSTDPDNDPLRFKWYIDGKYDCSCFSISEKLSEGEHTVKLVATDDKGNEDEYVLKFYVSETFIDEDVSELVLKREDVGMAWIPVTNEYSGENAYRTAFENGDKRIECVVEKYDTVEEAENRFKEYFARPLPYPPIGNESTYTENDYIDVIFRYGNLICKVSMNTTLEDAILYAKTLEAKLNQVS
;
A
#
# COMPACT_ATOMS: atom_id res chain seq x y z
N MET A 1 -13.50 -30.30 62.87
CA MET A 1 -13.00 -30.21 64.26
C MET A 1 -11.94 -31.29 64.46
N LYS A 2 -10.70 -30.87 64.74
CA LYS A 2 -9.57 -31.76 65.04
C LYS A 2 -9.89 -32.65 66.25
N ARG A 3 -9.51 -33.92 66.21
CA ARG A 3 -9.27 -34.75 67.41
C ARG A 3 -8.13 -35.70 67.06
N ASN A 4 -6.91 -35.33 67.44
CA ASN A 4 -6.26 -35.66 68.71
C ASN A 4 -5.32 -36.85 68.50
N ARG A 5 -4.04 -36.49 68.35
CA ARG A 5 -2.86 -37.21 68.87
C ARG A 5 -3.18 -37.73 70.29
N LEU A 6 -2.69 -38.84 70.81
CA LEU A 6 -1.34 -39.42 70.90
C LEU A 6 -1.55 -40.64 71.85
N VAL A 7 -0.95 -41.85 71.74
CA VAL A 7 0.24 -42.28 72.52
C VAL A 7 0.30 -43.84 72.61
N TYR A 8 1.40 -44.37 72.07
CA TYR A 8 2.38 -45.38 72.58
C TYR A 8 2.11 -46.88 72.84
N LEU A 9 3.27 -47.57 72.72
CA LEU A 9 3.77 -48.85 73.29
C LEU A 9 3.56 -50.08 72.38
N LEU A 10 4.55 -50.92 72.02
CA LEU A 10 5.78 -51.39 72.67
C LEU A 10 6.76 -52.00 71.60
N ILE A 11 8.07 -51.74 71.75
CA ILE A 11 9.23 -52.69 71.74
C ILE A 11 9.32 -53.73 70.58
N VAL A 12 10.18 -53.51 69.57
CA VAL A 12 11.60 -53.97 69.43
C VAL A 12 11.76 -55.49 69.47
N ILE A 13 12.22 -56.10 68.36
CA ILE A 13 13.36 -57.02 68.31
C ILE A 13 13.87 -57.10 66.86
N ILE A 14 15.15 -56.79 66.72
CA ILE A 14 15.98 -56.89 65.53
C ILE A 14 16.48 -58.33 65.43
N LEU A 15 16.46 -58.94 64.24
CA LEU A 15 17.49 -59.89 63.82
C LEU A 15 17.58 -59.89 62.28
N VAL A 16 18.73 -59.42 61.84
CA VAL A 16 19.14 -59.15 60.46
C VAL A 16 19.64 -60.44 59.84
N PHE A 17 19.19 -60.82 58.64
CA PHE A 17 20.08 -61.43 57.65
C PHE A 17 19.63 -61.13 56.22
N SER A 18 20.60 -60.56 55.49
CA SER A 18 20.68 -60.17 54.10
C SER A 18 19.82 -60.94 53.10
N ILE A 19 19.03 -60.19 52.34
CA ILE A 19 18.86 -60.42 50.90
C ILE A 19 19.11 -59.06 50.24
N GLY A 20 20.27 -58.93 49.60
CA GLY A 20 20.57 -57.79 48.74
C GLY A 20 19.58 -57.79 47.58
N CYS A 21 18.81 -56.72 47.49
CA CYS A 21 18.00 -56.44 46.31
C CYS A 21 18.90 -55.68 45.34
N GLU A 22 19.11 -56.26 44.17
CA GLU A 22 19.96 -55.77 43.11
C GLU A 22 19.34 -54.52 42.46
N GLU A 23 19.85 -53.33 42.78
CA GLU A 23 19.59 -52.12 42.00
C GLU A 23 20.28 -52.24 40.65
N LYS A 24 19.50 -52.45 39.60
CA LYS A 24 19.98 -52.28 38.23
C LYS A 24 20.45 -50.83 38.08
N LYS A 25 21.76 -50.64 37.87
CA LYS A 25 22.32 -49.38 37.37
C LYS A 25 21.55 -48.99 36.10
N GLN A 26 20.77 -47.92 36.17
CA GLN A 26 20.36 -47.20 34.97
C GLN A 26 21.65 -46.63 34.37
N ASN A 27 22.02 -47.14 33.20
CA ASN A 27 23.03 -46.51 32.37
C ASN A 27 22.56 -45.07 32.12
N GLU A 28 23.33 -44.12 32.62
CA GLU A 28 23.25 -42.72 32.25
C GLU A 28 23.55 -42.65 30.75
N THR A 29 22.48 -42.68 29.94
CA THR A 29 22.60 -42.38 28.52
C THR A 29 22.89 -40.90 28.47
N THR A 30 24.16 -40.55 28.22
CA THR A 30 24.53 -39.21 27.82
C THR A 30 23.75 -38.90 26.54
N ILE A 31 22.60 -38.23 26.69
CA ILE A 31 21.96 -37.57 25.55
C ILE A 31 23.06 -36.65 25.02
N PRO A 32 23.49 -36.77 23.76
CA PRO A 32 24.38 -35.76 23.23
C PRO A 32 23.66 -34.43 23.44
N HIS A 33 24.29 -33.53 24.20
CA HIS A 33 23.94 -32.12 24.15
C HIS A 33 24.12 -31.74 22.68
N THR A 34 23.07 -31.89 21.88
CA THR A 34 23.00 -31.30 20.56
C THR A 34 23.02 -29.82 20.84
N SER A 35 24.20 -29.23 20.74
CA SER A 35 24.35 -27.78 20.65
C SER A 35 23.37 -27.34 19.58
N SER A 36 22.37 -26.55 19.96
CA SER A 36 21.51 -25.90 18.97
C SER A 36 22.42 -25.24 17.93
N PRO A 37 22.11 -25.36 16.63
CA PRO A 37 22.90 -24.69 15.60
C PRO A 37 23.04 -23.20 15.98
N THR A 38 24.26 -22.66 15.83
CA THR A 38 24.53 -21.25 16.08
C THR A 38 23.66 -20.42 15.13
N ASN A 39 22.95 -19.43 15.69
CA ASN A 39 22.10 -18.55 14.89
C ASN A 39 22.89 -17.41 14.27
N HIS A 40 22.59 -17.07 13.03
CA HIS A 40 23.07 -15.90 12.32
C HIS A 40 21.96 -14.86 12.19
N PRO A 41 22.27 -13.55 12.23
CA PRO A 41 21.26 -12.52 12.01
C PRO A 41 20.76 -12.53 10.55
N PRO A 42 19.56 -11.99 10.30
CA PRO A 42 19.06 -11.82 8.94
C PRO A 42 19.90 -10.81 8.15
N VAL A 43 19.68 -10.77 6.84
CA VAL A 43 20.20 -9.74 5.94
C VAL A 43 19.00 -8.98 5.36
N ALA A 44 18.82 -7.74 5.78
CA ALA A 44 17.75 -6.88 5.30
C ALA A 44 18.09 -6.30 3.92
N LYS A 45 17.12 -6.35 3.00
CA LYS A 45 17.27 -5.75 1.67
C LYS A 45 15.90 -5.49 1.04
N PHE A 46 15.81 -4.42 0.25
CA PHE A 46 14.71 -4.24 -0.69
C PHE A 46 15.16 -3.53 -1.96
N THR A 47 14.29 -3.57 -2.97
CA THR A 47 14.41 -2.84 -4.24
C THR A 47 13.20 -1.93 -4.42
N ILE A 48 13.35 -0.87 -5.22
CA ILE A 48 12.24 0.04 -5.57
C ILE A 48 11.92 -0.03 -7.05
N TYR A 49 10.66 0.22 -7.40
CA TYR A 49 10.23 0.43 -8.77
C TYR A 49 9.12 1.48 -8.82
N PRO A 50 9.19 2.47 -9.73
CA PRO A 50 10.31 2.74 -10.65
C PRO A 50 11.58 3.21 -9.92
N GLU A 51 12.75 3.08 -10.55
CA GLU A 51 14.04 3.51 -9.96
C GLU A 51 14.17 5.03 -9.86
N LYS A 52 13.43 5.76 -10.70
CA LYS A 52 13.38 7.23 -10.74
C LYS A 52 11.92 7.67 -10.64
N PRO A 53 11.33 7.61 -9.43
CA PRO A 53 9.91 7.84 -9.25
C PRO A 53 9.55 9.32 -9.40
N ARG A 54 8.32 9.56 -9.86
CA ARG A 54 7.69 10.87 -9.87
C ARG A 54 6.54 10.95 -8.88
N ASP A 55 6.19 12.15 -8.45
CA ASP A 55 5.18 12.41 -7.42
C ASP A 55 3.75 11.97 -7.80
N ALA A 56 3.49 11.73 -9.09
CA ALA A 56 2.22 11.19 -9.57
C ALA A 56 2.14 9.66 -9.54
N GLU A 57 3.28 8.96 -9.38
CA GLU A 57 3.38 7.50 -9.50
C GLU A 57 3.26 6.78 -8.15
N ARG A 58 2.87 5.50 -8.20
CA ARG A 58 3.02 4.59 -7.06
C ARG A 58 4.37 3.90 -7.12
N ILE A 59 5.12 4.00 -6.04
CA ILE A 59 6.41 3.34 -5.85
C ILE A 59 6.17 2.00 -5.17
N MET A 60 6.72 0.92 -5.71
CA MET A 60 6.71 -0.41 -5.12
C MET A 60 8.02 -0.66 -4.40
N PHE A 61 7.96 -1.04 -3.12
CA PHE A 61 9.12 -1.41 -2.31
C PHE A 61 9.08 -2.93 -2.09
N GLN A 62 9.87 -3.65 -2.86
CA GLN A 62 9.87 -5.11 -2.86
C GLN A 62 10.98 -5.65 -1.96
N ASN A 63 10.58 -6.41 -0.94
CA ASN A 63 11.49 -7.06 -0.01
C ASN A 63 12.33 -8.15 -0.69
N ARG A 64 13.62 -8.15 -0.36
CA ARG A 64 14.67 -9.07 -0.82
C ARG A 64 15.51 -9.59 0.35
N SER A 65 15.01 -9.48 1.57
CA SER A 65 15.69 -9.89 2.79
C SER A 65 15.77 -11.41 2.86
N THR A 66 16.86 -11.91 3.44
CA THR A 66 17.15 -13.35 3.56
C THR A 66 17.69 -13.66 4.93
N ASP A 67 17.52 -14.89 5.37
CA ASP A 67 18.15 -15.41 6.59
C ASP A 67 19.16 -16.51 6.23
N PRO A 68 20.41 -16.46 6.70
CA PRO A 68 21.41 -17.50 6.39
C PRO A 68 21.03 -18.90 6.88
N ASP A 69 20.28 -18.98 7.98
CA ASP A 69 19.82 -20.23 8.58
C ASP A 69 18.41 -20.63 8.06
N ASN A 70 17.81 -19.79 7.21
CA ASN A 70 16.44 -19.88 6.72
C ASN A 70 15.38 -19.78 7.84
N ASP A 71 15.69 -19.03 8.91
CA ASP A 71 14.70 -18.72 9.94
C ASP A 71 13.55 -17.88 9.37
N PRO A 72 12.32 -18.04 9.90
CA PRO A 72 11.19 -17.19 9.54
C PRO A 72 11.44 -15.72 9.91
N LEU A 73 11.22 -14.81 8.96
CA LEU A 73 11.43 -13.38 9.16
C LEU A 73 10.12 -12.60 9.32
N ARG A 74 10.18 -11.57 10.17
CA ARG A 74 9.16 -10.52 10.32
C ARG A 74 9.74 -9.19 9.86
N PHE A 75 8.87 -8.30 9.38
CA PHE A 75 9.28 -7.06 8.74
C PHE A 75 8.58 -5.85 9.34
N LYS A 76 9.29 -4.73 9.42
CA LYS A 76 8.71 -3.42 9.73
C LYS A 76 9.24 -2.40 8.72
N TRP A 77 8.32 -1.64 8.15
CA TRP A 77 8.63 -0.56 7.22
C TRP A 77 8.48 0.79 7.88
N TYR A 78 9.38 1.71 7.50
CA TYR A 78 9.33 3.10 7.89
C TYR A 78 9.57 3.99 6.68
N ILE A 79 8.79 5.07 6.58
CA ILE A 79 8.92 6.08 5.54
C ILE A 79 9.14 7.42 6.23
N ASP A 80 10.24 8.09 5.89
CA ASP A 80 10.67 9.35 6.48
C ASP A 80 10.68 9.31 8.02
N GLY A 81 11.14 8.17 8.55
CA GLY A 81 11.24 7.91 9.98
C GLY A 81 9.93 7.54 10.67
N LYS A 82 8.78 7.54 9.98
CA LYS A 82 7.49 7.14 10.53
C LYS A 82 7.21 5.67 10.26
N TYR A 83 6.70 4.97 11.26
CA TYR A 83 6.25 3.58 11.09
C TYR A 83 5.09 3.55 10.09
N ASP A 84 5.21 2.65 9.11
CA ASP A 84 4.21 2.44 8.07
C ASP A 84 3.41 1.17 8.37
N CYS A 85 4.01 -0.01 8.17
CA CYS A 85 3.35 -1.29 8.45
C CYS A 85 4.31 -2.44 8.77
N SER A 86 3.73 -3.58 9.16
CA SER A 86 4.43 -4.86 9.35
C SER A 86 4.07 -5.84 8.22
N CYS A 87 4.35 -5.44 6.98
CA CYS A 87 3.99 -6.18 5.76
C CYS A 87 5.24 -6.75 5.07
N PHE A 88 5.05 -7.77 4.21
CA PHE A 88 6.17 -8.31 3.43
C PHE A 88 6.75 -7.29 2.45
N SER A 89 5.92 -6.47 1.81
CA SER A 89 6.31 -5.39 0.87
C SER A 89 5.23 -4.31 0.91
N ILE A 90 5.57 -3.10 0.47
CA ILE A 90 4.67 -1.93 0.51
C ILE A 90 4.63 -1.22 -0.84
N SER A 91 3.59 -0.43 -1.08
CA SER A 91 3.51 0.45 -2.24
C SER A 91 2.88 1.77 -1.87
N GLU A 92 3.59 2.86 -2.15
CA GLU A 92 3.23 4.20 -1.68
C GLU A 92 3.37 5.25 -2.77
N LYS A 93 2.55 6.30 -2.68
CA LYS A 93 2.67 7.51 -3.49
C LYS A 93 3.28 8.59 -2.61
N LEU A 94 4.45 9.08 -3.00
CA LEU A 94 5.21 10.07 -2.23
C LEU A 94 5.20 11.40 -2.98
N SER A 95 5.25 12.50 -2.23
CA SER A 95 5.37 13.84 -2.81
C SER A 95 6.72 14.04 -3.49
N GLU A 96 6.88 15.12 -4.25
CA GLU A 96 8.21 15.56 -4.69
C GLU A 96 9.15 15.76 -3.49
N GLY A 97 10.39 15.31 -3.62
CA GLY A 97 11.46 15.57 -2.66
C GLY A 97 12.34 14.37 -2.34
N GLU A 98 13.28 14.58 -1.41
CA GLU A 98 14.09 13.48 -0.87
C GLU A 98 13.27 12.67 0.13
N HIS A 99 13.23 11.35 -0.08
CA HIS A 99 12.57 10.40 0.81
C HIS A 99 13.55 9.35 1.32
N THR A 100 13.31 8.89 2.55
CA THR A 100 14.05 7.80 3.17
C THR A 100 13.12 6.66 3.54
N VAL A 101 13.37 5.46 3.00
CA VAL A 101 12.63 4.25 3.37
C VAL A 101 13.55 3.28 4.09
N LYS A 102 13.07 2.75 5.21
CA LYS A 102 13.78 1.78 6.04
C LYS A 102 12.96 0.50 6.21
N LEU A 103 13.61 -0.62 5.99
CA LEU A 103 13.12 -1.96 6.29
C LEU A 103 13.92 -2.53 7.45
N VAL A 104 13.24 -3.01 8.49
CA VAL A 104 13.82 -3.81 9.56
C VAL A 104 13.33 -5.25 9.40
N ALA A 105 14.26 -6.21 9.31
CA ALA A 105 13.97 -7.64 9.28
C ALA A 105 14.38 -8.26 10.63
N THR A 106 13.49 -9.03 11.24
CA THR A 106 13.69 -9.68 12.55
C THR A 106 13.45 -11.19 12.43
N ASP A 107 14.39 -12.01 12.89
CA ASP A 107 14.23 -13.48 12.94
C ASP A 107 13.33 -13.91 14.12
N ASP A 108 13.16 -15.23 14.31
CA ASP A 108 12.37 -15.78 15.41
C ASP A 108 13.14 -15.86 16.75
N LYS A 109 14.46 -15.68 16.71
CA LYS A 109 15.36 -15.64 17.86
C LYS A 109 15.60 -14.22 18.38
N GLY A 110 15.08 -13.22 17.68
CA GLY A 110 15.12 -11.80 18.04
C GLY A 110 16.32 -11.01 17.49
N ASN A 111 17.12 -11.58 16.59
CA ASN A 111 18.13 -10.80 15.87
C ASN A 111 17.49 -9.95 14.78
N GLU A 112 18.09 -8.79 14.51
CA GLU A 112 17.59 -7.83 13.54
C GLU A 112 18.71 -7.37 12.61
N ASP A 113 18.33 -7.04 11.38
CA ASP A 113 19.11 -6.22 10.46
C ASP A 113 18.20 -5.17 9.83
N GLU A 114 18.79 -4.04 9.40
CA GLU A 114 18.05 -2.96 8.77
C GLU A 114 18.69 -2.50 7.47
N TYR A 115 17.84 -2.14 6.50
CA TYR A 115 18.25 -1.58 5.22
C TYR A 115 17.55 -0.26 4.99
N VAL A 116 18.33 0.79 4.71
CA VAL A 116 17.86 2.15 4.46
C VAL A 116 18.17 2.55 3.03
N LEU A 117 17.16 3.02 2.30
CA LEU A 117 17.32 3.62 0.97
C LEU A 117 16.90 5.08 1.01
N LYS A 118 17.77 5.95 0.50
CA LYS A 118 17.45 7.35 0.20
C LYS A 118 17.35 7.51 -1.31
N PHE A 119 16.33 8.23 -1.75
CA PHE A 119 16.09 8.52 -3.16
C PHE A 119 15.32 9.84 -3.29
N TYR A 120 15.30 10.39 -4.50
CA TYR A 120 14.53 11.59 -4.82
C TYR A 120 13.31 11.22 -5.65
N VAL A 121 12.16 11.78 -5.29
CA VAL A 121 10.94 11.75 -6.09
C VAL A 121 10.87 13.05 -6.87
N SER A 122 10.89 12.97 -8.20
CA SER A 122 10.82 14.15 -9.05
C SER A 122 9.39 14.64 -9.22
N GLU A 123 9.24 15.93 -9.51
CA GLU A 123 7.95 16.49 -9.86
C GLU A 123 7.51 15.95 -11.22
N THR A 124 6.25 15.55 -11.34
CA THR A 124 5.68 15.11 -12.61
C THR A 124 5.44 16.33 -13.50
N PHE A 125 6.05 16.33 -14.68
CA PHE A 125 5.83 17.35 -15.71
C PHE A 125 5.68 16.68 -17.07
N ILE A 126 4.66 17.07 -17.83
CA ILE A 126 4.37 16.58 -19.18
C ILE A 126 4.71 17.71 -20.16
N ASP A 127 5.81 17.53 -20.90
CA ASP A 127 6.27 18.48 -21.91
C ASP A 127 5.65 18.19 -23.29
N GLU A 128 5.28 16.94 -23.53
CA GLU A 128 4.75 16.45 -24.80
C GLU A 128 3.36 17.00 -25.14
N ASP A 129 2.94 16.82 -26.40
CA ASP A 129 1.56 17.06 -26.81
C ASP A 129 0.62 16.09 -26.05
N VAL A 130 -0.43 16.64 -25.47
CA VAL A 130 -1.40 15.90 -24.64
C VAL A 130 -2.72 15.64 -25.39
N SER A 131 -2.78 15.93 -26.69
CA SER A 131 -3.93 15.64 -27.55
C SER A 131 -4.34 14.17 -27.53
N GLU A 132 -3.38 13.26 -27.30
CA GLU A 132 -3.60 11.82 -27.23
C GLU A 132 -3.93 11.32 -25.81
N LEU A 133 -3.80 12.18 -24.79
CA LEU A 133 -3.98 11.86 -23.36
C LEU A 133 -5.42 12.03 -22.87
N VAL A 134 -6.38 12.17 -23.78
CA VAL A 134 -7.82 12.13 -23.48
C VAL A 134 -8.39 10.71 -23.60
N LEU A 135 -9.60 10.48 -23.09
CA LEU A 135 -10.32 9.23 -23.35
C LEU A 135 -10.64 9.11 -24.84
N LYS A 136 -10.40 7.92 -25.37
CA LYS A 136 -10.72 7.56 -26.75
C LYS A 136 -11.79 6.49 -26.77
N ARG A 137 -12.30 6.21 -27.97
CA ARG A 137 -13.38 5.23 -28.16
C ARG A 137 -13.01 3.84 -27.63
N GLU A 138 -11.75 3.45 -27.79
CA GLU A 138 -11.19 2.21 -27.27
C GLU A 138 -11.16 2.14 -25.73
N ASP A 139 -11.09 3.29 -25.05
CA ASP A 139 -11.07 3.38 -23.59
C ASP A 139 -12.47 3.29 -23.00
N VAL A 140 -13.47 3.87 -23.70
CA VAL A 140 -14.87 3.88 -23.24
C VAL A 140 -15.67 2.66 -23.71
N GLY A 141 -15.25 2.02 -24.81
CA GLY A 141 -15.89 0.85 -25.39
C GLY A 141 -16.82 1.16 -26.57
N MET A 142 -17.06 0.14 -27.41
CA MET A 142 -17.68 0.33 -28.73
C MET A 142 -19.14 0.81 -28.71
N ALA A 143 -19.84 0.61 -27.60
CA ALA A 143 -21.23 1.07 -27.40
C ALA A 143 -21.34 2.60 -27.29
N TRP A 144 -20.23 3.28 -27.03
CA TRP A 144 -20.15 4.73 -26.97
C TRP A 144 -19.80 5.32 -28.34
N ILE A 145 -20.57 6.33 -28.74
CA ILE A 145 -20.47 7.00 -30.03
C ILE A 145 -19.75 8.33 -29.83
N PRO A 146 -18.65 8.61 -30.55
CA PRO A 146 -17.94 9.87 -30.42
C PRO A 146 -18.79 11.04 -30.91
N VAL A 147 -18.80 12.13 -30.14
CA VAL A 147 -19.39 13.42 -30.52
C VAL A 147 -18.34 14.21 -31.30
N THR A 148 -18.65 14.59 -32.55
CA THR A 148 -17.74 15.38 -33.39
C THR A 148 -18.04 16.89 -33.28
N ASN A 149 -17.00 17.73 -33.35
CA ASN A 149 -17.02 19.21 -33.36
C ASN A 149 -17.06 19.93 -31.99
N GLU A 150 -16.45 19.37 -30.95
CA GLU A 150 -16.25 20.13 -29.71
C GLU A 150 -15.02 21.03 -29.80
N TYR A 151 -15.21 22.32 -29.52
CA TYR A 151 -14.16 23.33 -29.53
C TYR A 151 -13.18 23.09 -28.37
N SER A 152 -11.92 22.83 -28.70
CA SER A 152 -10.79 22.84 -27.76
C SER A 152 -10.29 24.29 -27.60
N GLY A 153 -10.26 24.80 -26.36
CA GLY A 153 -9.49 26.01 -26.07
C GLY A 153 -7.99 25.78 -26.31
N GLU A 154 -7.19 26.84 -26.41
CA GLU A 154 -5.79 26.78 -26.86
C GLU A 154 -4.90 25.75 -26.12
N ASN A 155 -5.24 25.38 -24.87
CA ASN A 155 -4.51 24.40 -24.06
C ASN A 155 -5.41 23.31 -23.43
N ALA A 156 -6.60 23.07 -23.97
CA ALA A 156 -7.56 22.11 -23.41
C ALA A 156 -8.07 21.14 -24.46
N TYR A 157 -7.73 19.87 -24.33
CA TYR A 157 -8.14 18.80 -25.23
C TYR A 157 -9.41 18.14 -24.69
N ARG A 158 -10.39 17.96 -25.58
CA ARG A 158 -11.73 17.53 -25.23
C ARG A 158 -12.18 16.37 -26.09
N THR A 159 -12.83 15.41 -25.47
CA THR A 159 -13.56 14.33 -26.14
C THR A 159 -14.88 14.14 -25.44
N ALA A 160 -15.91 13.82 -26.22
CA ALA A 160 -17.19 13.43 -25.66
C ALA A 160 -17.74 12.22 -26.39
N PHE A 161 -18.49 11.41 -25.64
CA PHE A 161 -19.12 10.21 -26.14
C PHE A 161 -20.52 10.06 -25.59
N GLU A 162 -21.44 9.59 -26.44
CA GLU A 162 -22.84 9.37 -26.11
C GLU A 162 -23.23 7.90 -26.26
N ASN A 163 -24.12 7.44 -25.37
CA ASN A 163 -24.75 6.12 -25.43
C ASN A 163 -26.18 6.21 -24.88
N GLY A 164 -27.15 6.40 -25.79
CA GLY A 164 -28.51 6.77 -25.43
C GLY A 164 -28.53 8.14 -24.76
N ASP A 165 -29.17 8.24 -23.59
CA ASP A 165 -29.23 9.50 -22.81
C ASP A 165 -27.96 9.74 -21.97
N LYS A 166 -27.01 8.81 -21.99
CA LYS A 166 -25.75 8.94 -21.24
C LYS A 166 -24.69 9.66 -22.08
N ARG A 167 -23.90 10.49 -21.40
CA ARG A 167 -22.79 11.24 -21.97
C ARG A 167 -21.58 11.21 -21.06
N ILE A 168 -20.41 11.08 -21.67
CA ILE A 168 -19.10 11.22 -21.05
C ILE A 168 -18.42 12.40 -21.72
N GLU A 169 -17.89 13.33 -20.94
CA GLU A 169 -16.92 14.31 -21.40
C GLU A 169 -15.59 14.08 -20.69
N CYS A 170 -14.51 14.08 -21.44
CA CYS A 170 -13.15 14.06 -20.92
C CYS A 170 -12.44 15.33 -21.37
N VAL A 171 -11.83 16.03 -20.42
CA VAL A 171 -11.05 17.23 -20.65
C VAL A 171 -9.69 17.06 -20.02
N VAL A 172 -8.64 17.35 -20.78
CA VAL A 172 -7.26 17.47 -20.29
C VAL A 172 -6.77 18.87 -20.60
N GLU A 173 -6.50 19.64 -19.55
CA GLU A 173 -5.96 20.99 -19.63
C GLU A 173 -4.47 20.95 -19.30
N LYS A 174 -3.64 21.53 -20.16
CA LYS A 174 -2.19 21.63 -19.96
C LYS A 174 -1.81 23.03 -19.50
N TYR A 175 -0.91 23.09 -18.52
CA TYR A 175 -0.34 24.32 -17.99
C TYR A 175 1.17 24.37 -18.22
N ASP A 176 1.73 25.58 -18.30
CA ASP A 176 3.16 25.78 -18.58
C ASP A 176 4.02 25.39 -17.37
N THR A 177 3.44 25.45 -16.16
CA THR A 177 4.09 25.01 -14.92
C THR A 177 3.17 24.17 -14.06
N VAL A 178 3.76 23.37 -13.18
CA VAL A 178 3.03 22.61 -12.18
C VAL A 178 2.34 23.51 -11.16
N GLU A 179 2.99 24.61 -10.77
CA GLU A 179 2.42 25.60 -9.84
C GLU A 179 1.14 26.24 -10.41
N GLU A 180 1.12 26.57 -11.70
CA GLU A 180 -0.08 27.07 -12.37
C GLU A 180 -1.22 26.05 -12.34
N ALA A 181 -0.93 24.78 -12.66
CA ALA A 181 -1.91 23.70 -12.59
C ALA A 181 -2.46 23.52 -11.16
N GLU A 182 -1.59 23.55 -10.15
CA GLU A 182 -1.97 23.43 -8.74
C GLU A 182 -2.87 24.59 -8.29
N ASN A 183 -2.53 25.81 -8.67
CA ASN A 183 -3.32 26.99 -8.35
C ASN A 183 -4.69 26.94 -9.01
N ARG A 184 -4.77 26.52 -10.28
CA ARG A 184 -6.04 26.32 -10.97
C ARG A 184 -6.86 25.17 -10.40
N PHE A 185 -6.22 24.06 -10.02
CA PHE A 185 -6.89 22.94 -9.39
C PHE A 185 -7.59 23.35 -8.09
N LYS A 186 -6.95 24.17 -7.25
CA LYS A 186 -7.55 24.71 -6.02
C LYS A 186 -8.80 25.55 -6.27
N GLU A 187 -8.89 26.27 -7.38
CA GLU A 187 -10.07 27.08 -7.72
C GLU A 187 -11.34 26.24 -7.94
N TYR A 188 -11.21 24.98 -8.38
CA TYR A 188 -12.36 24.08 -8.54
C TYR A 188 -13.04 23.75 -7.20
N PHE A 189 -12.30 23.75 -6.10
CA PHE A 189 -12.80 23.41 -4.76
C PHE A 189 -13.00 24.63 -3.85
N ALA A 190 -12.52 25.80 -4.26
CA ALA A 190 -12.67 27.05 -3.51
C ALA A 190 -14.02 27.75 -3.72
N ARG A 191 -14.82 27.32 -4.70
CA ARG A 191 -16.16 27.89 -4.93
C ARG A 191 -17.15 27.32 -3.90
N PRO A 192 -17.97 28.15 -3.22
CA PRO A 192 -19.10 27.63 -2.46
C PRO A 192 -20.05 26.97 -3.45
N LEU A 193 -20.02 25.64 -3.49
CA LEU A 193 -20.89 24.86 -4.36
C LEU A 193 -22.34 25.03 -3.89
N PRO A 194 -23.32 25.21 -4.80
CA PRO A 194 -24.72 25.06 -4.48
C PRO A 194 -25.13 23.57 -4.45
N TYR A 195 -24.24 22.66 -4.03
CA TYR A 195 -24.61 21.25 -3.86
C TYR A 195 -25.17 21.02 -2.45
N PRO A 196 -26.33 20.36 -2.31
CA PRO A 196 -26.87 20.05 -1.00
C PRO A 196 -25.87 19.18 -0.22
N PRO A 197 -25.82 19.34 1.12
CA PRO A 197 -24.93 18.57 1.97
C PRO A 197 -25.16 17.07 1.75
N ILE A 198 -24.08 16.29 1.79
CA ILE A 198 -24.12 14.83 1.77
C ILE A 198 -24.85 14.37 3.05
N GLY A 199 -26.17 14.22 2.92
CA GLY A 199 -27.07 13.55 3.84
C GLY A 199 -27.70 12.37 3.11
N ASN A 200 -28.22 11.42 3.87
CA ASN A 200 -28.55 10.06 3.45
C ASN A 200 -29.67 9.94 2.38
N GLU A 201 -30.15 11.06 1.83
CA GLU A 201 -31.10 11.15 0.73
C GLU A 201 -30.76 12.37 -0.16
N SER A 202 -29.74 12.26 -1.01
CA SER A 202 -29.54 13.21 -2.11
C SER A 202 -30.36 12.76 -3.32
N THR A 203 -31.42 13.50 -3.63
CA THR A 203 -32.20 13.33 -4.87
C THR A 203 -31.43 13.97 -6.02
N TYR A 204 -30.49 13.22 -6.61
CA TYR A 204 -29.90 13.57 -7.90
C TYR A 204 -31.02 13.59 -8.95
N THR A 205 -31.19 14.71 -9.64
CA THR A 205 -32.14 14.81 -10.75
C THR A 205 -31.49 14.27 -12.03
N GLU A 206 -32.32 13.87 -12.99
CA GLU A 206 -31.98 13.11 -14.21
C GLU A 206 -31.00 13.81 -15.19
N ASN A 207 -30.35 14.90 -14.79
CA ASN A 207 -29.34 15.64 -15.57
C ASN A 207 -28.12 16.11 -14.74
N ASP A 208 -27.97 15.65 -13.51
CA ASP A 208 -26.81 16.02 -12.69
C ASP A 208 -25.54 15.33 -13.23
N TYR A 209 -24.58 16.13 -13.68
CA TYR A 209 -23.26 15.64 -14.06
C TYR A 209 -22.42 15.39 -12.80
N ILE A 210 -21.82 14.20 -12.75
CA ILE A 210 -20.76 13.85 -11.80
C ILE A 210 -19.44 14.27 -12.42
N ASP A 211 -18.78 15.23 -11.78
CA ASP A 211 -17.44 15.68 -12.15
C ASP A 211 -16.39 14.98 -11.29
N VAL A 212 -15.53 14.19 -11.92
CA VAL A 212 -14.30 13.69 -11.31
C VAL A 212 -13.14 14.52 -11.85
N ILE A 213 -12.57 15.36 -10.98
CA ILE A 213 -11.49 16.28 -11.33
C ILE A 213 -10.25 15.88 -10.52
N PHE A 214 -9.13 15.69 -11.21
CA PHE A 214 -7.84 15.39 -10.58
C PHE A 214 -6.71 16.10 -11.31
N ARG A 215 -5.60 16.31 -10.60
CA ARG A 215 -4.38 16.88 -11.14
C ARG A 215 -3.37 15.77 -11.44
N TYR A 216 -2.62 15.91 -12.53
CA TYR A 216 -1.51 15.03 -12.89
C TYR A 216 -0.34 15.88 -13.39
N GLY A 217 0.65 16.15 -12.52
CA GLY A 217 1.75 17.04 -12.87
C GLY A 217 1.28 18.46 -13.22
N ASN A 218 1.59 18.93 -14.43
CA ASN A 218 1.11 20.20 -14.99
C ASN A 218 -0.25 20.09 -15.72
N LEU A 219 -0.98 18.97 -15.54
CA LEU A 219 -2.28 18.74 -16.17
C LEU A 219 -3.42 18.82 -15.15
N ILE A 220 -4.55 19.36 -15.58
CA ILE A 220 -5.85 19.16 -14.91
C ILE A 220 -6.70 18.26 -15.78
N CYS A 221 -7.16 17.16 -15.20
CA CYS A 221 -7.98 16.16 -15.86
C CYS A 221 -9.37 16.18 -15.28
N LYS A 222 -10.38 16.23 -16.15
CA LYS A 222 -11.79 16.24 -15.78
C LYS A 222 -12.56 15.19 -16.58
N VAL A 223 -13.27 14.32 -15.88
CA VAL A 223 -14.24 13.39 -16.44
C VAL A 223 -15.62 13.77 -15.91
N SER A 224 -16.52 14.15 -16.81
CA SER A 224 -17.89 14.57 -16.49
C SER A 224 -18.88 13.59 -17.08
N MET A 225 -19.79 13.09 -16.24
CA MET A 225 -20.74 12.06 -16.66
C MET A 225 -22.10 12.23 -16.02
N ASN A 226 -23.17 12.08 -16.80
CA ASN A 226 -24.55 12.05 -16.29
C ASN A 226 -25.00 10.60 -16.00
N THR A 227 -24.14 9.79 -15.38
CA THR A 227 -24.46 8.40 -15.02
C THR A 227 -24.11 8.11 -13.55
N THR A 228 -23.60 6.92 -13.23
CA THR A 228 -23.28 6.54 -11.85
C THR A 228 -21.90 7.06 -11.42
N LEU A 229 -21.73 7.24 -10.11
CA LEU A 229 -20.42 7.58 -9.52
C LEU A 229 -19.37 6.48 -9.81
N GLU A 230 -19.79 5.22 -9.83
CA GLU A 230 -18.90 4.08 -10.13
C GLU A 230 -18.35 4.17 -11.55
N ASP A 231 -19.19 4.48 -12.54
CA ASP A 231 -18.77 4.68 -13.92
C ASP A 231 -17.84 5.90 -14.03
N ALA A 232 -18.18 7.02 -13.38
CA ALA A 232 -17.34 8.22 -13.37
C ALA A 232 -15.94 7.94 -12.80
N ILE A 233 -15.86 7.19 -11.70
CA ILE A 233 -14.58 6.76 -11.11
C ILE A 233 -13.83 5.80 -12.03
N LEU A 234 -14.53 4.88 -12.71
CA LEU A 234 -13.92 3.93 -13.63
C LEU A 234 -13.18 4.64 -14.77
N TYR A 235 -13.84 5.59 -15.44
CA TYR A 235 -13.24 6.28 -16.57
C TYR A 235 -12.17 7.30 -16.14
N ALA A 236 -12.31 7.92 -14.97
CA ALA A 236 -11.24 8.73 -14.38
C ALA A 236 -9.98 7.89 -14.08
N LYS A 237 -10.14 6.67 -13.54
CA LYS A 237 -9.03 5.73 -13.34
C LYS A 237 -8.41 5.25 -14.65
N THR A 238 -9.24 5.08 -15.68
CA THR A 238 -8.76 4.71 -17.03
C THR A 238 -7.89 5.83 -17.60
N LEU A 239 -8.32 7.10 -17.44
CA LEU A 239 -7.53 8.26 -17.82
C LEU A 239 -6.22 8.36 -17.04
N GLU A 240 -6.26 8.20 -15.70
CA GLU A 240 -5.07 8.18 -14.85
C GLU A 240 -4.08 7.08 -15.27
N ALA A 241 -4.58 5.89 -15.62
CA ALA A 241 -3.74 4.79 -16.10
C ALA A 241 -3.07 5.09 -17.45
N LYS A 242 -3.69 5.88 -18.33
CA LYS A 242 -3.04 6.35 -19.58
C LYS A 242 -1.94 7.36 -19.29
N LEU A 243 -2.18 8.29 -18.37
CA LEU A 243 -1.18 9.30 -17.98
C LEU A 243 0.09 8.65 -17.41
N ASN A 244 -0.06 7.59 -16.60
CA ASN A 244 1.06 6.81 -16.07
C ASN A 244 1.88 6.04 -17.12
N GLN A 245 1.46 6.00 -18.39
CA GLN A 245 2.24 5.38 -19.47
C GLN A 245 3.15 6.37 -20.20
N VAL A 246 2.95 7.67 -20.00
CA VAL A 246 3.72 8.74 -20.66
C VAL A 246 4.59 9.53 -19.68
N SER A 247 4.38 9.34 -18.38
CA SER A 247 5.31 9.74 -17.32
C SER A 247 6.54 8.84 -17.30
#